data_AF-A0A9P4PGA3-F1
#
_entry.id   AF-A0A9P4PGA3-F1
#
_cell.length_a   1.000
_cell.length_b   1.000
_cell.length_c   1.000
_cell.angle_alpha   90.00
_cell.angle_beta   90.00
_cell.angle_gamma   90.00
#
_symmetry.space_group_name_H-M   'P 1'
#
loop_
_entity.id
_entity.type
_entity.pdbx_description
1 polymer ?
#
loop_
_entity_poly.entity_id
_entity_poly.type
_entity_poly.pdbx_seq_one_letter_code
_entity_poly.pdbx_strand_id
1 'polypeptide(L)'
;MATLLAVLTLATSILAQADFTGTGTISVWNSSDWRTATPASSLGCLSPTGKFIAPSTNAACGLFTRSDTYPYPLSTKEGNCTFDDETQERNTESYHGSQDHAYNCLKPFEADVNQLYTITGFPYTFLCSGDVDCYFDARAVPAPGSSDATSIWPFRWGSQQLGITPGHTMLQLVWNKIADVEVEKRAVAGRVEWRRGAELREVEVMG
;
A
#
# COMPACT_ATOMS: atom_id res chain seq x y z
N MET A 1 -53.77 8.67 21.69
CA MET A 1 -52.36 8.41 22.06
C MET A 1 -51.74 7.62 20.92
N ALA A 2 -50.87 8.24 20.11
CA ALA A 2 -50.24 7.61 18.95
C ALA A 2 -48.75 7.40 19.26
N THR A 3 -48.32 6.14 19.29
CA THR A 3 -46.95 5.73 19.61
C THR A 3 -46.15 5.71 18.31
N LEU A 4 -45.18 6.64 18.16
CA LEU A 4 -44.24 6.64 17.05
C LEU A 4 -43.14 5.60 17.32
N LEU A 5 -43.08 4.53 16.53
CA LEU A 5 -41.96 3.60 16.52
C LEU A 5 -40.84 4.19 15.63
N ALA A 6 -39.73 4.60 16.25
CA ALA A 6 -38.51 4.97 15.54
C ALA A 6 -37.72 3.71 15.19
N VAL A 7 -37.70 3.31 13.92
CA VAL A 7 -36.85 2.23 13.42
C VAL A 7 -35.45 2.82 13.18
N LEU A 8 -34.54 2.57 14.12
CA LEU A 8 -33.13 2.93 13.96
C LEU A 8 -32.46 1.88 13.05
N THR A 9 -32.27 2.20 11.78
CA THR A 9 -31.48 1.37 10.87
C THR A 9 -30.00 1.53 11.21
N LEU A 10 -29.44 0.57 11.94
CA LEU A 10 -28.00 0.38 12.06
C LEU A 10 -27.46 -0.04 10.68
N ALA A 11 -26.89 0.89 9.94
CA ALA A 11 -26.09 0.57 8.76
C ALA A 11 -24.81 -0.10 9.25
N THR A 12 -24.79 -1.44 9.26
CA THR A 12 -23.54 -2.19 9.39
C THR A 12 -22.82 -2.08 8.06
N SER A 13 -21.88 -1.15 7.96
CA SER A 13 -20.89 -1.12 6.89
C SER A 13 -20.09 -2.42 6.98
N ILE A 14 -20.46 -3.43 6.19
CA ILE A 14 -19.57 -4.57 5.92
C ILE A 14 -18.42 -3.96 5.13
N LEU A 15 -17.32 -3.64 5.82
CA LEU A 15 -16.07 -3.27 5.18
C LEU A 15 -15.61 -4.51 4.42
N ALA A 16 -16.00 -4.60 3.14
CA ALA A 16 -15.46 -5.60 2.24
C ALA A 16 -13.98 -5.25 2.04
N GLN A 17 -13.10 -6.04 2.65
CA GLN A 17 -11.67 -5.97 2.41
C GLN A 17 -11.45 -6.14 0.89
N ALA A 18 -10.82 -5.14 0.26
CA ALA A 18 -10.46 -5.25 -1.14
C ALA A 18 -9.42 -6.36 -1.33
N ASP A 19 -9.56 -7.14 -2.38
CA ASP A 19 -8.57 -8.16 -2.72
C ASP A 19 -7.19 -7.52 -2.97
N PHE A 20 -6.13 -8.13 -2.46
CA PHE A 20 -4.75 -7.70 -2.69
C PHE A 20 -4.25 -8.26 -4.03
N THR A 21 -4.86 -7.76 -5.10
CA THR A 21 -4.57 -8.14 -6.50
C THR A 21 -4.68 -6.91 -7.40
N GLY A 22 -4.13 -7.03 -8.62
CA GLY A 22 -4.25 -5.99 -9.64
C GLY A 22 -3.40 -4.76 -9.33
N THR A 23 -3.90 -3.57 -9.70
CA THR A 23 -3.19 -2.31 -9.54
C THR A 23 -3.78 -1.45 -8.41
N GLY A 24 -2.92 -0.80 -7.65
CA GLY A 24 -3.34 0.02 -6.51
C GLY A 24 -2.23 0.95 -5.99
N THR A 25 -2.57 1.73 -4.97
CA THR A 25 -1.63 2.55 -4.21
C THR A 25 -1.48 2.00 -2.80
N ILE A 26 -0.32 2.19 -2.19
CA ILE A 26 -0.07 1.79 -0.79
C ILE A 26 -0.05 3.04 0.09
N SER A 27 -1.05 3.17 0.97
CA SER A 27 -1.08 4.22 2.00
C SER A 27 -0.26 3.80 3.22
N VAL A 28 0.30 4.79 3.91
CA VAL A 28 1.09 4.60 5.13
C VAL A 28 0.36 5.24 6.30
N TRP A 29 -0.07 4.45 7.27
CA TRP A 29 -0.91 4.88 8.39
C TRP A 29 -0.13 4.83 9.70
N ASN A 30 -0.34 5.83 10.56
CA ASN A 30 0.17 5.84 11.93
C ASN A 30 -0.75 5.02 12.82
N SER A 31 -0.37 3.78 13.12
CA SER A 31 -1.15 2.91 13.98
C SER A 31 -0.31 1.78 14.53
N SER A 32 -0.46 1.51 15.82
CA SER A 32 0.10 0.34 16.50
C SER A 32 -0.96 -0.73 16.80
N ASP A 33 -2.21 -0.53 16.34
CA ASP A 33 -3.31 -1.47 16.54
C ASP A 33 -4.29 -1.42 15.36
N TRP A 34 -4.29 -2.49 14.56
CA TRP A 34 -5.17 -2.65 13.40
C TRP A 34 -6.67 -2.49 13.71
N ARG A 35 -7.09 -2.74 14.97
CA ARG A 35 -8.50 -2.65 15.38
C ARG A 35 -8.99 -1.21 15.46
N THR A 36 -8.08 -0.27 15.72
CA THR A 36 -8.38 1.16 15.88
C THR A 36 -7.86 2.00 14.72
N ALA A 37 -7.11 1.39 13.81
CA ALA A 37 -6.62 2.04 12.60
C ALA A 37 -7.78 2.53 11.72
N THR A 38 -7.66 3.75 11.19
CA THR A 38 -8.65 4.33 10.29
C THR A 38 -7.95 5.15 9.20
N PRO A 39 -8.60 5.44 8.06
CA PRO A 39 -8.02 6.30 7.03
C PRO A 39 -7.57 7.68 7.53
N ALA A 40 -8.15 8.17 8.63
CA ALA A 40 -7.75 9.43 9.25
C ALA A 40 -6.34 9.40 9.85
N SER A 41 -5.75 8.22 10.09
CA SER A 41 -4.36 8.08 10.52
C SER A 41 -3.37 7.98 9.35
N SER A 42 -3.82 8.15 8.11
CA SER A 42 -2.95 8.19 6.94
C SER A 42 -1.97 9.37 7.03
N LEU A 43 -0.68 9.06 6.96
CA LEU A 43 0.41 10.04 6.94
C LEU A 43 0.95 10.31 5.54
N GLY A 44 0.60 9.46 4.57
CA GLY A 44 1.09 9.55 3.19
C GLY A 44 0.99 8.21 2.47
N CYS A 45 1.96 7.95 1.60
CA CYS A 45 1.95 6.77 0.75
C CYS A 45 3.37 6.32 0.41
N LEU A 46 3.51 5.12 -0.16
CA LEU A 46 4.75 4.70 -0.77
C LEU A 46 4.90 5.33 -2.16
N SER A 47 6.11 5.81 -2.48
CA SER A 47 6.52 6.32 -3.77
C SER A 47 6.70 5.17 -4.80
N PRO A 48 6.89 5.47 -6.10
CA PRO A 48 7.24 4.45 -7.09
C PRO A 48 8.51 3.66 -6.76
N THR A 49 9.43 4.21 -5.96
CA THR A 49 10.66 3.53 -5.53
C THR A 49 10.50 2.81 -4.19
N GLY A 50 9.29 2.74 -3.63
CA GLY A 50 9.01 2.07 -2.36
C GLY A 50 9.34 2.88 -1.09
N LYS A 51 9.66 4.16 -1.22
CA LYS A 51 9.95 5.03 -0.07
C LYS A 51 8.69 5.68 0.47
N PHE A 52 8.60 5.87 1.78
CA PHE A 52 7.48 6.58 2.40
C PHE A 52 7.64 8.08 2.16
N ILE A 53 6.63 8.69 1.54
CA ILE A 53 6.52 10.11 1.22
C ILE A 53 5.17 10.65 1.74
N ALA A 54 5.13 11.96 2.02
CA ALA A 54 3.91 12.66 2.46
C ALA A 54 3.55 13.81 1.49
N PRO A 55 3.21 13.52 0.22
CA PRO A 55 3.00 14.56 -0.78
C PRO A 55 1.72 15.36 -0.49
N SER A 56 1.64 16.59 -1.02
CA SER A 56 0.43 17.42 -0.95
C SER A 56 -0.72 16.89 -1.81
N THR A 57 -0.41 16.02 -2.78
CA THR A 57 -1.39 15.35 -3.64
C THR A 57 -0.98 13.90 -3.87
N ASN A 58 -1.96 13.02 -4.14
CA ASN A 58 -1.69 11.59 -4.38
C ASN A 58 -0.97 11.30 -5.71
N ALA A 59 -0.71 12.31 -6.54
CA ALA A 59 -0.06 12.13 -7.84
C ALA A 59 1.39 11.62 -7.74
N ALA A 60 2.06 11.87 -6.61
CA ALA A 60 3.41 11.37 -6.35
C ALA A 60 3.43 9.95 -5.76
N CYS A 61 2.27 9.42 -5.32
CA CYS A 61 2.18 8.07 -4.81
C CYS A 61 2.48 7.04 -5.90
N GLY A 62 3.16 5.97 -5.52
CA GLY A 62 3.45 4.85 -6.40
C GLY A 62 2.18 4.13 -6.82
N LEU A 63 2.11 3.81 -8.11
CA LEU A 63 1.20 2.79 -8.62
C LEU A 63 1.94 1.46 -8.60
N PHE A 64 1.36 0.52 -7.86
CA PHE A 64 1.88 -0.81 -7.67
C PHE A 64 0.98 -1.79 -8.41
N THR A 65 1.58 -2.79 -9.03
CA THR A 65 0.87 -3.89 -9.65
C THR A 65 1.29 -5.17 -8.98
N ARG A 66 0.30 -5.92 -8.47
CA ARG A 66 0.49 -7.27 -7.98
C ARG A 66 0.13 -8.25 -9.09
N SER A 67 1.13 -9.04 -9.50
CA SER A 67 0.92 -10.14 -10.45
C SER A 67 -0.07 -11.15 -9.88
N ASP A 68 -0.94 -11.67 -10.74
CA ASP A 68 -1.85 -12.78 -10.49
C ASP A 68 -1.19 -14.15 -10.69
N THR A 69 0.06 -14.15 -11.16
CA THR A 69 0.86 -15.33 -11.44
C THR A 69 1.95 -15.46 -10.40
N TYR A 70 2.07 -16.66 -9.80
CA TYR A 70 3.15 -17.02 -8.87
C TYR A 70 4.52 -16.66 -9.49
N PRO A 71 5.42 -15.97 -8.76
CA PRO A 71 5.43 -15.76 -7.31
C PRO A 71 4.65 -14.52 -6.79
N TYR A 72 3.72 -14.02 -7.59
CA TYR A 72 2.86 -12.86 -7.30
C TYR A 72 3.62 -11.56 -6.99
N PRO A 73 4.70 -11.22 -7.71
CA PRO A 73 5.50 -10.03 -7.42
C PRO A 73 4.65 -8.78 -7.30
N LEU A 74 5.00 -7.93 -6.33
CA LEU A 74 4.59 -6.54 -6.32
C LEU A 74 5.65 -5.73 -7.06
N SER A 75 5.24 -4.90 -8.00
CA SER A 75 6.15 -4.08 -8.78
C SER A 75 5.58 -2.70 -9.06
N THR A 76 6.46 -1.78 -9.41
CA THR A 76 6.11 -0.47 -9.95
C THR A 76 6.76 -0.31 -11.33
N LYS A 77 6.61 0.88 -11.93
CA LYS A 77 7.37 1.23 -13.14
C LYS A 77 8.90 1.18 -12.94
N GLU A 78 9.38 1.31 -11.69
CA GLU A 78 10.80 1.34 -11.34
C GLU A 78 11.40 -0.07 -11.20
N GLY A 79 10.58 -1.08 -10.91
CA GLY A 79 11.03 -2.47 -10.78
C GLY A 79 10.19 -3.28 -9.79
N ASN A 80 10.67 -4.48 -9.48
CA ASN A 80 10.07 -5.34 -8.46
C ASN A 80 10.39 -4.79 -7.07
N CYS A 81 9.45 -4.95 -6.14
CA CYS A 81 9.59 -4.46 -4.79
C CYS A 81 10.10 -5.54 -3.83
N THR A 82 11.01 -5.16 -2.93
CA THR A 82 11.68 -6.08 -2.00
C THR A 82 12.29 -5.39 -0.78
N PHE A 83 12.52 -6.18 0.26
CA PHE A 83 13.35 -5.98 1.45
C PHE A 83 14.67 -6.76 1.35
N ASP A 84 14.89 -7.58 0.32
CA ASP A 84 16.09 -8.41 0.15
C ASP A 84 17.20 -7.73 -0.67
N ASP A 85 17.02 -6.47 -1.05
CA ASP A 85 18.07 -5.70 -1.73
C ASP A 85 19.13 -5.25 -0.72
N GLU A 86 20.24 -5.98 -0.68
CA GLU A 86 21.36 -5.71 0.23
C GLU A 86 22.02 -4.33 0.01
N THR A 87 21.75 -3.68 -1.12
CA THR A 87 22.27 -2.32 -1.40
C THR A 87 21.48 -1.22 -0.68
N GLN A 88 20.29 -1.54 -0.16
CA GLN A 88 19.50 -0.59 0.62
C GLN A 88 20.01 -0.47 2.06
N GLU A 89 19.79 0.69 2.67
CA GLU A 89 20.14 0.92 4.06
C GLU A 89 19.44 -0.04 5.03
N ARG A 90 20.15 -0.39 6.11
CA ARG A 90 19.65 -1.25 7.18
C ARG A 90 19.02 -0.43 8.32
N ASN A 91 18.10 -1.05 9.06
CA ASN A 91 17.55 -0.48 10.29
C ASN A 91 18.50 -0.67 11.48
N THR A 92 19.71 -0.12 11.40
CA THR A 92 20.79 -0.35 12.38
C THR A 92 20.47 0.13 13.80
N GLU A 93 19.39 0.89 13.98
CA GLU A 93 18.92 1.40 15.27
C GLU A 93 17.97 0.40 15.97
N SER A 94 17.33 -0.50 15.22
CA SER A 94 16.48 -1.55 15.76
C SER A 94 17.32 -2.71 16.29
N TYR A 95 17.08 -3.14 17.53
CA TYR A 95 17.81 -4.26 18.11
C TYR A 95 17.58 -5.56 17.32
N HIS A 96 16.31 -5.88 17.04
CA HIS A 96 15.92 -7.13 16.35
C HIS A 96 15.83 -6.97 14.83
N GLY A 97 15.72 -5.74 14.32
CA GLY A 97 15.67 -5.41 12.89
C GLY A 97 16.98 -4.92 12.29
N SER A 98 18.10 -4.97 13.03
CA SER A 98 19.39 -4.40 12.61
C SER A 98 19.94 -4.93 11.27
N GLN A 99 19.47 -6.10 10.84
CA GLN A 99 19.88 -6.74 9.59
C GLN A 99 18.84 -6.58 8.46
N ASP A 100 17.64 -6.10 8.75
CA ASP A 100 16.61 -5.89 7.74
C ASP A 100 17.00 -4.70 6.85
N HIS A 101 16.93 -4.88 5.53
CA HIS A 101 17.14 -3.81 4.56
C HIS A 101 15.84 -3.06 4.28
N ALA A 102 15.96 -1.80 3.86
CA ALA A 102 14.81 -0.96 3.59
C ALA A 102 14.00 -1.46 2.39
N TYR A 103 12.68 -1.34 2.48
CA TYR A 103 11.81 -1.57 1.33
C TYR A 103 12.18 -0.65 0.17
N ASN A 104 12.19 -1.22 -1.02
CA ASN A 104 12.41 -0.48 -2.25
C ASN A 104 11.71 -1.18 -3.43
N CYS A 105 11.57 -0.47 -4.54
CA CYS A 105 11.15 -1.02 -5.82
C CYS A 105 12.13 -0.55 -6.91
N LEU A 106 13.05 -1.42 -7.32
CA LEU A 106 14.13 -1.08 -8.26
C LEU A 106 14.45 -2.24 -9.20
N LYS A 107 15.01 -1.94 -10.37
CA LYS A 107 15.67 -2.92 -11.25
C LYS A 107 17.16 -3.03 -10.87
N PRO A 108 17.80 -4.22 -11.01
CA PRO A 108 17.34 -5.44 -11.67
C PRO A 108 16.78 -6.53 -10.74
N PHE A 109 16.14 -6.19 -9.60
CA PHE A 109 15.76 -7.21 -8.62
C PHE A 109 14.75 -8.23 -9.19
N GLU A 110 15.10 -9.52 -9.19
CA GLU A 110 14.21 -10.62 -9.56
C GLU A 110 13.35 -10.98 -8.35
N ALA A 111 12.03 -10.98 -8.53
CA ALA A 111 11.13 -11.32 -7.45
C ALA A 111 11.08 -12.84 -7.27
N ASP A 112 11.68 -13.34 -6.19
CA ASP A 112 11.65 -14.77 -5.85
C ASP A 112 10.30 -15.15 -5.21
N VAL A 113 9.86 -14.38 -4.22
CA VAL A 113 8.54 -14.44 -3.57
C VAL A 113 8.08 -13.05 -3.14
N ASN A 114 6.78 -12.74 -3.28
CA ASN A 114 6.28 -11.48 -2.76
C ASN A 114 6.35 -11.47 -1.23
N GLN A 115 7.10 -10.52 -0.70
CA GLN A 115 7.31 -10.37 0.74
C GLN A 115 6.17 -9.65 1.45
N LEU A 116 5.23 -9.08 0.69
CA LEU A 116 4.00 -8.53 1.23
C LEU A 116 2.82 -9.45 0.90
N TYR A 117 1.93 -9.65 1.86
CA TYR A 117 0.68 -10.37 1.71
C TYR A 117 -0.40 -9.71 2.57
N THR A 118 -1.64 -10.20 2.51
CA THR A 118 -2.75 -9.72 3.35
C THR A 118 -3.35 -10.89 4.11
N ILE A 119 -3.90 -10.61 5.30
CA ILE A 119 -4.68 -11.56 6.08
C ILE A 119 -6.15 -11.16 6.00
N THR A 120 -7.05 -12.13 5.85
CA THR A 120 -8.48 -11.86 5.78
C THR A 120 -9.09 -11.59 7.16
N GLY A 121 -10.16 -10.81 7.20
CA GLY A 121 -10.89 -10.50 8.45
C GLY A 121 -10.47 -9.20 9.13
N PHE A 122 -9.50 -8.47 8.55
CA PHE A 122 -9.21 -7.09 8.93
C PHE A 122 -10.22 -6.11 8.32
N PRO A 123 -10.44 -4.94 8.96
CA PRO A 123 -11.33 -3.90 8.43
C PRO A 123 -10.79 -3.26 7.14
N TYR A 124 -9.49 -3.39 6.86
CA TYR A 124 -8.82 -2.88 5.66
C TYR A 124 -7.83 -3.93 5.14
N THR A 125 -7.37 -3.76 3.91
CA THR A 125 -6.34 -4.62 3.30
C THR A 125 -4.96 -4.22 3.81
N PHE A 126 -4.68 -4.53 5.07
CA PHE A 126 -3.36 -4.34 5.66
C PHE A 126 -2.35 -5.26 5.00
N LEU A 127 -1.21 -4.68 4.61
CA LEU A 127 -0.09 -5.45 4.10
C LEU A 127 0.75 -5.94 5.28
N CYS A 128 1.11 -7.22 5.22
CA CYS A 128 1.90 -7.91 6.23
C CYS A 128 3.13 -8.52 5.57
N SER A 129 4.18 -8.76 6.35
CA SER A 129 5.42 -9.38 5.93
C SER A 129 5.88 -10.41 6.95
N GLY A 130 6.64 -11.41 6.49
CA GLY A 130 7.15 -12.46 7.36
C GLY A 130 6.05 -13.28 8.03
N ASP A 131 6.18 -13.50 9.34
CA ASP A 131 5.25 -14.32 10.14
C ASP A 131 4.18 -13.45 10.82
N VAL A 132 3.14 -13.12 10.04
CA VAL A 132 1.92 -12.44 10.52
C VAL A 132 2.17 -11.04 11.08
N ASP A 133 3.26 -10.39 10.66
CA ASP A 133 3.56 -9.01 11.06
C ASP A 133 3.01 -8.00 10.06
N CYS A 134 2.04 -7.19 10.49
CA CYS A 134 1.41 -6.16 9.67
C CYS A 134 1.81 -4.75 10.11
N TYR A 135 2.92 -4.63 10.83
CA TYR A 135 3.50 -3.38 11.27
C TYR A 135 4.87 -3.16 10.64
N PHE A 136 5.20 -1.90 10.44
CA PHE A 136 6.44 -1.46 9.83
C PHE A 136 7.09 -0.38 10.69
N ASP A 137 8.39 -0.23 10.52
CA ASP A 137 9.23 0.71 11.21
C ASP A 137 9.69 1.80 10.23
N ALA A 138 9.60 3.07 10.61
CA ALA A 138 10.28 4.18 9.93
C ALA A 138 10.95 5.11 10.94
N ARG A 139 12.16 5.57 10.61
CA ARG A 139 12.94 6.52 11.44
C ARG A 139 12.22 7.84 11.68
N ALA A 140 11.52 8.35 10.67
CA ALA A 140 10.83 9.63 10.75
C ALA A 140 9.63 9.68 9.81
N VAL A 141 8.62 10.48 10.15
CA VAL A 141 7.51 10.78 9.26
C VAL A 141 7.91 11.96 8.36
N PRO A 142 7.90 11.83 7.02
CA PRO A 142 8.15 12.95 6.13
C PRO A 142 7.19 14.10 6.39
N ALA A 143 7.66 15.34 6.31
CA ALA A 143 6.82 16.51 6.52
C ALA A 143 5.74 16.59 5.41
N PRO A 144 4.46 16.88 5.74
CA PRO A 144 3.41 17.01 4.74
C PRO A 144 3.74 18.05 3.67
N GLY A 145 3.61 17.68 2.40
CA GLY A 145 3.90 18.53 1.24
C GLY A 145 5.38 18.72 0.93
N SER A 146 6.29 18.09 1.68
CA SER A 146 7.74 18.15 1.41
C SER A 146 8.16 17.18 0.30
N SER A 147 9.39 17.34 -0.18
CA SER A 147 10.08 16.36 -1.05
C SER A 147 10.80 15.27 -0.26
N ASP A 148 10.67 15.25 1.06
CA ASP A 148 11.37 14.30 1.91
C ASP A 148 10.80 12.89 1.69
N ALA A 149 11.70 11.91 1.70
CA ALA A 149 11.37 10.51 1.61
C ALA A 149 12.11 9.77 2.72
N THR A 150 11.42 8.81 3.35
CA THR A 150 12.02 7.96 4.36
C THR A 150 11.92 6.49 3.95
N SER A 151 12.88 5.70 4.41
CA SER A 151 12.83 4.25 4.27
C SER A 151 11.87 3.64 5.29
N ILE A 152 11.34 2.48 4.93
CA ILE A 152 10.54 1.64 5.82
C ILE A 152 11.20 0.28 5.94
N TRP A 153 11.06 -0.34 7.10
CA TRP A 153 11.55 -1.68 7.39
C TRP A 153 10.43 -2.52 8.01
N PRO A 154 10.54 -3.86 7.99
CA PRO A 154 9.68 -4.69 8.82
C PRO A 154 9.83 -4.27 10.29
N PHE A 155 8.73 -4.21 11.02
CA PHE A 155 8.82 -4.09 12.47
C PHE A 155 9.37 -5.40 13.03
N ARG A 156 10.23 -5.31 14.06
CA ARG A 156 10.75 -6.48 14.79
C ARG A 156 10.69 -6.17 16.27
N TRP A 157 10.21 -7.12 17.05
CA TRP A 157 10.14 -7.02 18.50
C TRP A 157 10.71 -8.28 19.15
N GLY A 158 11.12 -8.14 20.41
CA GLY A 158 11.66 -9.26 21.19
C GLY A 158 12.06 -8.82 22.59
N SER A 159 12.66 -9.73 23.36
CA SER A 159 12.96 -9.50 24.79
C SER A 159 13.78 -8.24 25.09
N GLN A 160 14.67 -7.85 24.17
CA GLN A 160 15.52 -6.66 24.30
C GLN A 160 14.90 -5.37 23.74
N GLN A 161 13.78 -5.47 23.03
CA GLN A 161 13.04 -4.32 22.48
C GLN A 161 11.57 -4.73 22.32
N LEU A 162 10.76 -4.45 23.35
CA LEU A 162 9.36 -4.89 23.43
C LEU A 162 8.38 -4.01 22.62
N GLY A 163 8.86 -2.91 22.06
CA GLY A 163 8.05 -1.98 21.27
C GLY A 163 8.81 -1.45 20.06
N ILE A 164 8.31 -0.38 19.47
CA ILE A 164 8.98 0.30 18.36
C ILE A 164 10.39 0.77 18.76
N THR A 165 11.30 0.77 17.79
CA THR A 165 12.65 1.32 17.94
C THR A 165 12.57 2.72 18.53
N PRO A 166 13.32 3.06 19.60
CA PRO A 166 13.23 4.37 20.23
C PRO A 166 13.45 5.51 19.22
N GLY A 167 12.48 6.43 19.15
CA GLY A 167 12.51 7.57 18.20
C GLY A 167 11.88 7.28 16.84
N HIS A 168 11.57 6.02 16.52
CA HIS A 168 10.92 5.65 15.27
C HIS A 168 9.40 5.67 15.40
N THR A 169 8.73 5.57 14.26
CA THR A 169 7.27 5.49 14.16
C THR A 169 6.85 4.09 13.72
N MET A 170 5.86 3.53 14.42
CA MET A 170 5.21 2.29 14.01
C MET A 170 4.11 2.61 12.99
N LEU A 171 4.14 1.92 11.87
CA LEU A 171 3.30 2.17 10.71
C LEU A 171 2.51 0.93 10.32
N GLN A 172 1.40 1.14 9.63
CA GLN A 172 0.71 0.09 8.89
C GLN A 172 0.62 0.49 7.41
N LEU A 173 0.88 -0.47 6.54
CA LEU A 173 0.72 -0.31 5.10
C LEU A 173 -0.67 -0.79 4.69
N VAL A 174 -1.38 0.01 3.89
CA VAL A 174 -2.75 -0.30 3.46
C VAL A 174 -2.82 -0.30 1.94
N TRP A 175 -3.28 -1.41 1.37
CA TRP A 175 -3.55 -1.52 -0.06
C TRP A 175 -4.87 -0.82 -0.41
N ASN A 176 -4.80 0.09 -1.37
CA ASN A 176 -5.97 0.72 -1.96
C ASN A 176 -6.06 0.30 -3.42
N LYS A 177 -6.88 -0.72 -3.69
CA LYS A 177 -7.11 -1.19 -5.05
C LYS A 177 -7.74 -0.07 -5.87
N ILE A 178 -7.13 0.26 -7.01
CA ILE A 178 -7.79 1.09 -8.02
C ILE A 178 -8.71 0.14 -8.77
N ALA A 179 -10.00 0.49 -8.87
CA ALA A 179 -11.01 -0.37 -9.50
C ALA A 179 -10.47 -0.97 -10.80
N ASP A 180 -10.72 -2.27 -10.99
CA ASP A 180 -10.41 -2.93 -12.25
C ASP A 180 -11.14 -2.11 -13.33
N VAL A 181 -10.40 -1.45 -14.22
CA VAL A 181 -11.03 -0.79 -15.35
C VAL A 181 -11.59 -1.93 -16.18
N GLU A 182 -12.87 -2.23 -16.01
CA GLU A 182 -13.60 -3.05 -16.96
C GLU A 182 -13.47 -2.31 -18.30
N VAL A 183 -12.54 -2.78 -19.13
CA VAL A 183 -12.48 -2.38 -20.52
C VAL A 183 -13.75 -2.93 -21.14
N GLU A 184 -14.83 -2.15 -21.08
CA GLU A 184 -16.05 -2.46 -21.80
C GLU A 184 -15.69 -2.44 -23.29
N LYS A 185 -15.35 -3.61 -23.83
CA LYS A 185 -15.19 -3.83 -25.27
C LYS A 185 -16.56 -3.64 -25.91
N ARG A 186 -16.99 -2.40 -26.10
CA ARG A 186 -18.16 -2.12 -26.92
C ARG A 186 -17.71 -2.19 -28.38
N ALA A 187 -17.97 -3.33 -29.01
CA ALA A 187 -17.84 -3.46 -30.45
C ALA A 187 -18.87 -2.53 -31.11
N VAL A 188 -18.47 -1.30 -31.42
CA VAL A 188 -19.27 -0.37 -32.22
C VAL A 188 -18.77 -0.46 -33.65
N ALA A 189 -19.57 -1.09 -34.52
CA ALA A 189 -19.45 -1.05 -35.97
C ALA A 189 -18.01 -1.13 -36.54
N GLY A 190 -17.23 -2.14 -36.13
CA GLY A 190 -15.93 -2.45 -36.73
C GLY A 190 -14.75 -1.57 -36.30
N ARG A 191 -14.88 -0.74 -35.26
CA ARG A 191 -13.77 0.04 -34.69
C ARG A 191 -13.64 -0.24 -33.18
N VAL A 192 -12.40 -0.40 -32.71
CA VAL A 192 -12.09 -0.48 -31.28
C VAL A 192 -11.91 0.93 -30.77
N GLU A 193 -12.87 1.43 -29.97
CA GLU A 193 -12.72 2.68 -29.23
C GLU A 193 -12.30 2.39 -27.79
N TRP A 194 -11.30 3.13 -27.31
CA TRP A 194 -10.85 3.11 -25.91
C TRP A 194 -11.48 4.30 -25.19
N ARG A 195 -12.31 4.06 -24.17
CA ARG A 195 -12.88 5.14 -23.34
C ARG A 195 -12.20 5.19 -21.97
N ARG A 196 -11.71 6.38 -21.61
CA ARG A 196 -11.44 6.82 -20.23
C ARG A 196 -12.64 7.69 -19.82
N GLY A 197 -13.10 7.65 -18.57
CA GLY A 197 -14.28 8.42 -18.15
C GLY A 197 -14.22 9.92 -18.50
N ALA A 198 -15.41 10.54 -18.61
CA ALA A 198 -15.81 11.96 -18.78
C ALA A 198 -15.02 12.97 -19.66
N GLU A 199 -13.77 12.74 -20.05
CA GLU A 199 -13.00 13.68 -20.87
C GLU A 199 -12.71 13.07 -22.25
N LEU A 200 -13.36 13.61 -23.28
CA LEU A 200 -13.10 13.28 -24.67
C LEU A 200 -11.71 13.81 -25.07
N ARG A 201 -10.76 12.91 -25.32
CA ARG A 201 -9.58 13.23 -26.12
C ARG A 201 -9.47 12.23 -27.25
N GLU A 202 -9.63 12.76 -28.46
CA GLU A 202 -9.44 12.05 -29.71
C GLU A 202 -7.94 11.75 -29.86
N VAL A 203 -7.58 10.48 -29.97
CA VAL A 203 -6.20 10.07 -30.28
C VAL A 203 -6.22 9.48 -31.68
N GLU A 204 -5.61 10.21 -32.61
CA GLU A 204 -5.43 9.79 -34.00
C GLU A 204 -4.43 8.62 -34.04
N VAL A 205 -4.86 7.48 -34.59
CA VAL A 205 -4.03 6.29 -34.75
C VAL A 205 -3.29 6.42 -36.07
N MET A 206 -1.99 6.69 -36.03
CA MET A 206 -1.11 6.47 -37.18
C MET A 206 -0.83 4.97 -37.29
N GLY A 207 -1.16 4.40 -38.46
CA GLY A 207 -0.97 2.98 -38.79
C GLY A 207 0.45 2.60 -39.17
#